data_AF-A0A542KMC2-F1
#
_entry.id   AF-A0A542KMC2-F1
#
_cell.length_a   1.000
_cell.length_b   1.000
_cell.length_c   1.000
_cell.angle_alpha   90.00
_cell.angle_beta   90.00
_cell.angle_gamma   90.00
#
_symmetry.space_group_name_H-M   'P 1'
#
loop_
_entity.id
_entity.type
_entity.pdbx_description
1 polymer ?
#
loop_
_entity_poly.entity_id
_entity_poly.type
_entity_poly.pdbx_seq_one_letter_code
_entity_poly.pdbx_strand_id
1 'polypeptide(L)' 'MTAAKRPATRRKTAPAKPQPAKCPDCDGRGEITEAVKVGARKGRITGHQQSGLCLTCLGTGHALTD' A
#
# COMPACT_ATOMS: atom_id res chain seq x y z
N MET A 1 58.14 4.91 -14.75
CA MET A 1 57.50 4.63 -13.44
C MET A 1 55.98 4.61 -13.65
N THR A 2 55.37 3.46 -13.91
CA THR A 2 53.93 3.35 -14.19
C THR A 2 53.16 3.17 -12.87
N ALA A 3 52.26 4.10 -12.55
CA ALA A 3 51.46 4.08 -11.33
C ALA A 3 50.39 2.97 -11.38
N ALA A 4 50.41 2.08 -10.39
CA ALA A 4 49.43 1.02 -10.24
C ALA A 4 48.05 1.58 -9.87
N LYS A 5 47.01 1.16 -10.61
CA LYS A 5 45.62 1.59 -10.38
C LYS A 5 45.03 0.80 -9.21
N ARG A 6 44.59 1.51 -8.17
CA ARG A 6 43.91 0.91 -7.00
C ARG A 6 42.63 0.18 -7.43
N PRO A 7 42.38 -1.06 -6.98
CA PRO A 7 41.13 -1.75 -7.28
C PRO A 7 39.98 -1.04 -6.57
N ALA A 8 38.95 -0.67 -7.33
CA ALA A 8 37.73 -0.10 -6.78
C ALA A 8 36.96 -1.19 -6.05
N THR A 9 36.85 -1.08 -4.72
CA THR A 9 36.04 -1.98 -3.90
C THR A 9 34.58 -1.89 -4.34
N ARG A 10 34.06 -2.96 -4.95
CA ARG A 10 32.65 -3.08 -5.34
C ARG A 10 31.79 -2.95 -4.08
N ARG A 11 31.06 -1.84 -3.93
CA ARG A 11 30.06 -1.69 -2.87
C ARG A 11 29.04 -2.82 -3.03
N LYS A 12 28.92 -3.68 -2.02
CA LYS A 12 27.84 -4.66 -1.95
C LYS A 12 26.54 -3.87 -1.76
N THR A 13 25.65 -3.95 -2.74
CA THR A 13 24.27 -3.46 -2.60
C THR A 13 23.64 -4.26 -1.47
N ALA A 14 23.16 -3.58 -0.42
CA ALA A 14 22.41 -4.25 0.64
C ALA A 14 21.18 -4.92 0.03
N PRO A 15 20.78 -6.13 0.50
CA PRO A 15 19.58 -6.77 0.02
C PRO A 15 18.38 -5.84 0.27
N ALA A 16 17.52 -5.70 -0.74
CA ALA A 16 16.31 -4.92 -0.61
C ALA A 16 15.46 -5.48 0.54
N LYS A 17 14.96 -4.61 1.42
CA LYS A 17 14.01 -5.02 2.45
C LYS A 17 12.79 -5.66 1.77
N PRO A 18 12.22 -6.74 2.33
CA PRO A 18 10.99 -7.32 1.79
C PRO A 18 9.92 -6.24 1.74
N GLN A 19 9.21 -6.13 0.60
CA GLN A 19 8.07 -5.25 0.52
C GLN A 19 6.99 -5.78 1.47
N PRO A 20 6.35 -4.90 2.26
CA PRO A 20 5.24 -5.31 3.11
C PRO A 20 4.12 -5.91 2.26
N ALA A 21 3.50 -6.98 2.78
CA ALA A 21 2.41 -7.66 2.09
C ALA A 21 1.25 -6.70 1.85
N LYS A 22 0.53 -6.86 0.74
CA LYS A 22 -0.66 -6.06 0.45
C LYS A 22 -1.76 -6.38 1.45
N CYS A 23 -2.56 -5.38 1.81
CA CYS A 23 -3.76 -5.59 2.60
C CYS A 23 -4.79 -6.44 1.80
N PRO A 24 -5.32 -7.54 2.37
CA PRO A 24 -6.23 -8.44 1.66
C PRO A 24 -7.62 -7.83 1.38
N ASP A 25 -8.05 -6.83 2.17
CA ASP A 25 -9.41 -6.28 2.04
C ASP A 25 -9.52 -5.13 1.03
N CYS A 26 -8.42 -4.45 0.74
CA CYS A 26 -8.39 -3.35 -0.24
C CYS A 26 -7.43 -3.59 -1.41
N ASP A 27 -6.81 -4.78 -1.49
CA ASP A 27 -5.78 -5.14 -2.48
C ASP A 27 -4.59 -4.17 -2.52
N GLY A 28 -4.33 -3.51 -1.40
CA GLY A 28 -3.30 -2.50 -1.24
C GLY A 28 -3.63 -1.12 -1.78
N ARG A 29 -4.90 -0.82 -2.06
CA ARG A 29 -5.35 0.54 -2.38
C ARG A 29 -5.38 1.47 -1.17
N GLY A 30 -5.56 0.93 0.03
CA GLY A 30 -5.75 1.72 1.26
C GLY A 30 -7.18 2.26 1.42
N GLU A 31 -8.01 2.16 0.39
CA GLU A 31 -9.40 2.57 0.39
C GLU A 31 -10.30 1.49 -0.20
N ILE A 32 -11.56 1.49 0.21
CA ILE A 32 -12.65 0.65 -0.31
C ILE A 32 -13.68 1.54 -0.99
N THR A 33 -14.32 1.03 -2.04
CA THR A 33 -15.38 1.75 -2.73
C THR A 33 -16.74 1.23 -2.27
N GLU A 34 -17.59 2.11 -1.75
CA GLU A 34 -18.96 1.77 -1.40
C GLU A 34 -19.98 2.66 -2.11
N ALA A 35 -21.16 2.11 -2.40
CA ALA A 35 -22.26 2.88 -2.94
C ALA A 35 -22.89 3.77 -1.86
N VAL A 36 -23.13 5.04 -2.20
CA VAL A 36 -23.74 6.00 -1.26
C VAL A 36 -25.20 5.63 -1.05
N LYS A 37 -25.61 5.46 0.20
CA LYS A 37 -27.00 5.18 0.61
C LYS A 37 -27.60 6.40 1.28
N VAL A 38 -28.78 6.84 0.83
CA VAL A 38 -29.48 8.02 1.36
C VAL A 38 -30.84 7.67 1.96
N GLY A 39 -31.24 8.37 3.02
CA GLY A 39 -32.54 8.19 3.69
C GLY A 39 -32.47 7.32 4.95
N ALA A 40 -33.54 7.34 5.75
CA ALA A 40 -33.56 6.72 7.07
C ALA A 40 -33.51 5.17 7.02
N ARG A 41 -32.93 4.58 8.07
CA ARG A 41 -32.78 3.13 8.29
C ARG A 41 -32.03 2.41 7.17
N LYS A 42 -32.75 1.75 6.25
CA LYS A 42 -32.17 0.90 5.21
C LYS A 42 -31.54 1.70 4.07
N GLY A 43 -31.90 2.97 3.93
CA GLY A 43 -31.43 3.85 2.87
C GLY A 43 -31.83 3.37 1.47
N ARG A 44 -31.62 4.22 0.47
CA ARG A 44 -31.71 3.88 -0.95
C ARG A 44 -30.33 4.02 -1.55
N ILE A 45 -29.89 2.99 -2.27
CA ILE A 45 -28.63 3.03 -3.02
C ILE A 45 -28.77 4.09 -4.11
N THR A 46 -27.81 5.00 -4.19
CA THR A 46 -27.71 6.00 -5.25
C THR A 46 -26.80 5.50 -6.38
N GLY A 47 -26.79 6.19 -7.51
CA GLY A 47 -25.82 5.95 -8.59
C GLY A 47 -24.41 6.47 -8.28
N HIS A 48 -24.17 7.02 -7.09
CA HIS A 48 -22.88 7.56 -6.68
C HIS A 48 -22.11 6.56 -5.83
N GLN A 49 -20.78 6.61 -5.95
CA GLN A 49 -19.86 5.85 -5.12
C GLN A 49 -19.00 6.79 -4.30
N GLN A 50 -18.62 6.33 -3.11
CA GLN A 50 -17.68 7.02 -2.22
C GLN A 50 -16.49 6.10 -1.95
N SER A 51 -15.31 6.68 -1.85
CA SER A 51 -14.15 6.01 -1.26
C SER A 51 -14.20 6.16 0.26
N GLY A 52 -14.10 5.03 0.94
CA GLY A 52 -13.93 4.94 2.39
C GLY A 52 -12.52 4.47 2.72
N LEU A 53 -11.99 4.92 3.86
CA LEU A 53 -10.74 4.42 4.38
C LEU A 53 -10.85 2.90 4.63
N CYS A 54 -9.89 2.12 4.14
CA CYS A 54 -9.83 0.70 4.49
C CYS A 54 -9.49 0.57 5.98
N LEU A 55 -10.43 0.06 6.76
CA LEU A 55 -10.31 -0.02 8.22
C LEU A 55 -9.29 -1.07 8.66
N THR A 56 -9.03 -2.08 7.84
CA THR A 56 -8.06 -3.15 8.14
C THR A 56 -6.62 -2.64 8.11
N CYS A 57 -6.28 -1.80 7.14
CA CYS A 57 -4.92 -1.27 6.99
C CYS A 57 -4.81 0.21 7.36
N LEU A 58 -5.89 0.84 7.80
CA LEU A 58 -5.97 2.28 8.13
C LEU A 58 -5.41 3.19 7.02
N GLY A 59 -5.69 2.86 5.75
CA GLY A 59 -5.20 3.65 4.61
C GLY A 59 -3.79 3.32 4.11
N THR A 60 -3.04 2.45 4.77
CA THR A 60 -1.65 2.16 4.38
C THR A 60 -1.52 1.29 3.13
N GLY A 61 -2.55 0.51 2.79
CA GLY A 61 -2.50 -0.48 1.72
C GLY A 61 -1.63 -1.71 2.04
N HIS A 62 -1.03 -1.77 3.23
CA HIS A 62 -0.22 -2.90 3.66
C HIS A 62 -0.96 -3.71 4.71
N ALA A 63 -0.69 -5.01 4.77
CA ALA A 63 -1.15 -5.84 5.86
C ALA A 63 -0.62 -5.26 7.17
N LEU A 64 -1.48 -5.17 8.19
CA LEU A 64 -1.05 -4.81 9.52
C LEU A 64 -0.11 -5.94 10.00
N THR A 65 1.16 -5.62 10.16
CA THR A 65 2.09 -6.50 10.85
C THR A 65 1.88 -6.26 12.34
N ASP A 66 1.42 -7.29 13.05
CA ASP A 66 1.29 -7.32 14.52
C ASP A 66 2.53 -6.77 15.24
#